data_AF-A0A229NVN7-F1
#
_entry.id   AF-A0A229NVN7-F1
#
_cell.length_a   1.000
_cell.length_b   1.000
_cell.length_c   1.000
_cell.angle_alpha   90.00
_cell.angle_beta   90.00
_cell.angle_gamma   90.00
#
_symmetry.space_group_name_H-M   'P 1'
#
loop_
_entity.id
_entity.type
_entity.pdbx_description
1 polymer ?
#
loop_
_entity_poly.entity_id
_entity_poly.type
_entity_poly.pdbx_seq_one_letter_code
_entity_poly.pdbx_strand_id
1 'polypeptide(L)'
;MIYEKTENINSGKHRVGLVLVLFILLVIVTGLLEASRFDGPVLPQGLTQGFDIVNQSSFILSLSPLTERENLGAPTDPLVPGATHHFELNITPFSTTQAQVVYSGLNKTVVLFTLVNQFDWLAPYKWYNPYIKDIRASGLVWAREIRRDLLHILDA
;
A
#
# COMPACT_ATOMS: atom_id res chain seq x y z
N MET A 1 -87.62 -14.15 6.42
CA MET A 1 -86.39 -14.31 7.24
C MET A 1 -85.22 -14.20 6.28
N ILE A 2 -84.51 -13.08 6.29
CA ILE A 2 -83.42 -12.79 5.33
C ILE A 2 -82.11 -13.01 6.07
N TYR A 3 -81.25 -13.89 5.55
CA TYR A 3 -79.91 -14.10 6.08
C TYR A 3 -78.93 -13.15 5.38
N GLU A 4 -78.36 -12.23 6.17
CA GLU A 4 -77.31 -11.32 5.72
C GLU A 4 -75.97 -12.06 5.75
N LYS A 5 -75.34 -12.20 4.57
CA LYS A 5 -74.00 -12.79 4.41
C LYS A 5 -72.97 -11.67 4.55
N THR A 6 -72.35 -11.57 5.71
CA THR A 6 -71.21 -10.67 5.95
C THR A 6 -69.96 -11.26 5.30
N GLU A 7 -69.61 -10.73 4.13
CA GLU A 7 -68.35 -11.07 3.46
C GLU A 7 -67.15 -10.45 4.18
N ASN A 8 -66.17 -11.30 4.48
CA ASN A 8 -64.96 -10.98 5.22
C ASN A 8 -63.91 -10.34 4.28
N ILE A 9 -64.08 -9.04 4.00
CA ILE A 9 -63.28 -8.28 3.02
C ILE A 9 -61.87 -7.93 3.55
N ASN A 10 -61.56 -8.21 4.83
CA ASN A 10 -60.28 -7.78 5.43
C ASN A 10 -59.10 -8.73 5.19
N SER A 11 -59.34 -9.97 4.74
CA SER A 11 -58.28 -11.00 4.57
C SER A 11 -57.23 -10.66 3.49
N GLY A 12 -57.63 -10.00 2.39
CA GLY A 12 -56.74 -9.73 1.25
C GLY A 12 -55.73 -8.60 1.48
N LYS A 13 -56.14 -7.52 2.16
CA LYS A 13 -55.29 -6.33 2.38
C LYS A 13 -54.12 -6.62 3.33
N HIS A 14 -54.35 -7.43 4.37
CA HIS A 14 -53.30 -7.83 5.31
C HIS A 14 -52.25 -8.74 4.66
N ARG A 15 -52.66 -9.60 3.72
CA ARG A 15 -51.73 -10.48 2.98
C ARG A 15 -50.79 -9.68 2.09
N VAL A 16 -51.31 -8.69 1.36
CA VAL A 16 -50.50 -7.83 0.49
C VAL A 16 -49.49 -7.01 1.32
N GLY A 17 -49.92 -6.46 2.45
CA GLY A 17 -49.03 -5.73 3.36
C GLY A 17 -47.91 -6.60 3.95
N LEU A 18 -48.23 -7.83 4.36
CA LEU A 18 -47.25 -8.76 4.93
C LEU A 18 -46.20 -9.18 3.89
N VAL A 19 -46.62 -9.43 2.64
CA VAL A 19 -45.69 -9.75 1.54
C VAL A 19 -44.75 -8.56 1.24
N LEU A 20 -45.26 -7.33 1.25
CA LEU A 20 -44.45 -6.14 1.00
C LEU A 20 -43.39 -5.94 2.10
N VAL A 21 -43.77 -6.11 3.37
CA VAL A 21 -42.84 -5.98 4.50
C VAL A 21 -41.73 -7.04 4.42
N LEU A 22 -42.08 -8.29 4.11
CA LEU A 22 -41.09 -9.36 3.95
C LEU A 22 -40.14 -9.09 2.77
N PHE A 23 -40.65 -8.54 1.67
CA PHE A 23 -39.82 -8.19 0.51
C PHE A 23 -38.82 -7.09 0.83
N ILE A 24 -39.25 -6.03 1.52
CA ILE A 24 -38.36 -4.94 1.96
C ILE A 24 -37.29 -5.48 2.93
N LEU A 25 -37.68 -6.31 3.89
CA LEU A 25 -36.74 -6.97 4.82
C LEU A 25 -35.72 -7.84 4.08
N LEU A 26 -36.17 -8.60 3.08
CA LEU A 26 -35.28 -9.43 2.27
C LEU A 26 -34.26 -8.58 1.52
N VAL A 27 -34.69 -7.49 0.86
CA VAL A 27 -33.81 -6.57 0.13
C VAL A 27 -32.76 -5.93 1.05
N ILE A 28 -33.14 -5.53 2.27
CA ILE A 28 -32.22 -4.99 3.26
C ILE A 28 -31.21 -6.06 3.68
N VAL A 29 -31.66 -7.28 4.00
CA VAL A 29 -30.77 -8.37 4.44
C VAL A 29 -29.83 -8.81 3.31
N THR A 30 -30.31 -8.92 2.07
CA THR A 30 -29.46 -9.27 0.92
C THR A 30 -28.46 -8.16 0.59
N GLY A 31 -28.87 -6.88 0.69
CA GLY A 31 -27.96 -5.75 0.51
C GLY A 31 -26.87 -5.67 1.58
N LEU A 32 -27.19 -6.01 2.83
CA LEU A 32 -26.21 -6.09 3.92
C LEU A 32 -25.27 -7.30 3.77
N LEU A 33 -25.75 -8.42 3.23
CA LEU A 33 -24.94 -9.61 2.96
C LEU A 33 -24.00 -9.41 1.75
N GLU A 34 -24.43 -8.69 0.71
CA GLU A 34 -23.55 -8.32 -0.42
C GLU A 34 -22.46 -7.34 0.03
N ALA A 35 -22.76 -6.40 0.93
CA ALA A 35 -21.75 -5.51 1.51
C ALA A 35 -20.68 -6.26 2.36
N SER A 36 -21.00 -7.45 2.87
CA SER A 36 -20.05 -8.28 3.63
C SER A 36 -19.10 -9.11 2.76
N ARG A 37 -19.31 -9.17 1.44
CA ARG A 37 -18.31 -9.70 0.49
C ARG A 37 -17.33 -8.61 0.09
N PHE A 38 -16.78 -7.93 1.08
CA PHE A 38 -15.52 -7.22 0.87
C PHE A 38 -14.45 -8.30 0.84
N ASP A 39 -14.06 -8.74 -0.36
CA ASP A 39 -12.73 -9.30 -0.53
C ASP A 39 -11.79 -8.22 0.00
N GLY A 40 -11.28 -8.45 1.21
CA GLY A 40 -10.35 -7.53 1.84
C GLY A 40 -9.23 -7.24 0.84
N PRO A 41 -8.73 -6.00 0.78
CA PRO A 41 -7.73 -5.66 -0.21
C PRO A 41 -6.55 -6.63 -0.11
N VAL A 42 -6.32 -7.40 -1.18
CA VAL A 42 -5.19 -8.33 -1.25
C VAL A 42 -3.94 -7.46 -1.29
N LEU A 43 -3.18 -7.49 -0.20
CA LEU A 43 -1.90 -6.79 -0.12
C LEU A 43 -0.98 -7.36 -1.21
N PRO A 44 -0.46 -6.53 -2.12
CA PRO A 44 0.44 -7.04 -3.14
C PRO A 44 1.72 -7.54 -2.43
N GLN A 45 2.02 -8.82 -2.58
CA GLN A 45 3.23 -9.43 -2.03
C GLN A 45 4.43 -9.06 -2.90
N GLY A 46 5.60 -8.83 -2.28
CA GLY A 46 6.83 -8.52 -3.00
C GLY A 46 6.93 -7.08 -3.51
N LEU A 47 6.17 -6.14 -2.94
CA LEU A 47 6.33 -4.72 -3.27
C LEU A 47 7.68 -4.20 -2.77
N THR A 48 8.36 -3.47 -3.64
CA THR A 48 9.59 -2.76 -3.33
C THR A 48 9.43 -1.26 -3.59
N GLN A 49 10.16 -0.45 -2.82
CA GLN A 49 10.25 0.98 -3.04
C GLN A 49 11.68 1.36 -3.42
N GLY A 50 11.82 2.05 -4.56
CA GLY A 50 13.10 2.40 -5.14
C GLY A 50 13.67 3.73 -4.63
N PHE A 51 14.99 3.80 -4.49
CA PHE A 51 15.72 5.05 -4.31
C PHE A 51 17.07 5.01 -5.03
N ASP A 52 17.58 6.21 -5.33
CA ASP A 52 18.87 6.41 -5.96
C ASP A 52 19.84 7.05 -4.98
N ILE A 53 21.10 6.59 -5.02
CA ILE A 53 22.23 7.28 -4.42
C ILE A 53 23.20 7.68 -5.53
N VAL A 54 23.49 8.98 -5.61
CA VAL A 54 24.41 9.58 -6.59
C VAL A 54 25.69 9.98 -5.89
N ASN A 55 26.84 9.60 -6.46
CA ASN A 55 28.13 10.05 -5.97
C ASN A 55 28.47 11.41 -6.58
N GLN A 56 28.48 12.45 -5.76
CA GLN A 56 28.79 13.82 -6.17
C GLN A 56 30.25 14.19 -5.93
N SER A 57 31.07 13.25 -5.46
CA SER A 57 32.49 13.46 -5.24
C SER A 57 33.34 13.03 -6.42
N SER A 58 34.62 13.37 -6.38
CA SER A 58 35.65 12.91 -7.31
C SER A 58 36.25 11.54 -6.94
N PHE A 59 35.77 10.89 -5.88
CA PHE A 59 36.32 9.63 -5.38
C PHE A 59 35.43 8.45 -5.70
N ILE A 60 36.03 7.28 -5.93
CA ILE A 60 35.29 6.03 -6.08
C ILE A 60 34.86 5.54 -4.69
N LEU A 61 33.58 5.20 -4.55
CA LEU A 61 32.99 4.73 -3.30
C LEU A 61 32.64 3.25 -3.41
N SER A 62 33.09 2.43 -2.46
CA SER A 62 32.78 1.00 -2.41
C SER A 62 31.70 0.72 -1.39
N LEU A 63 30.73 -0.13 -1.73
CA LEU A 63 29.66 -0.49 -0.80
C LEU A 63 30.23 -1.27 0.40
N SER A 64 30.04 -0.74 1.60
CA SER A 64 30.54 -1.32 2.84
C SER A 64 29.75 -2.57 3.24
N PRO A 65 30.37 -3.57 3.88
CA PRO A 65 29.67 -4.70 4.50
C PRO A 65 28.69 -4.29 5.61
N LEU A 66 28.80 -3.07 6.14
CA LEU A 66 27.86 -2.51 7.13
C LEU A 66 26.52 -2.07 6.51
N THR A 67 26.40 -2.12 5.18
CA THR A 67 25.11 -1.88 4.51
C THR A 67 24.15 -3.02 4.82
N GLU A 68 22.89 -2.70 5.10
CA GLU A 68 21.83 -3.68 5.40
C GLU A 68 21.33 -4.41 4.14
N ARG A 69 22.21 -5.18 3.49
CA ARG A 69 21.98 -5.82 2.19
C ARG A 69 20.83 -6.83 2.18
N GLU A 70 20.47 -7.42 3.32
CA GLU A 70 19.41 -8.42 3.38
C GLU A 70 18.03 -7.85 3.02
N ASN A 71 17.83 -6.55 3.28
CA ASN A 71 16.58 -5.84 3.00
C ASN A 71 16.67 -4.96 1.75
N LEU A 72 17.86 -4.87 1.14
CA LEU A 72 18.18 -3.96 0.05
C LEU A 72 18.67 -4.73 -1.16
N GLY A 73 17.99 -4.59 -2.30
CA GLY A 73 18.55 -4.95 -3.59
C GLY A 73 19.75 -4.04 -3.89
N ALA A 74 20.95 -4.45 -3.46
CA ALA A 74 22.14 -3.61 -3.46
C ALA A 74 23.07 -3.92 -4.65
N PRO A 75 23.58 -2.89 -5.35
CA PRO A 75 24.58 -3.08 -6.39
C PRO A 75 25.89 -3.68 -5.86
N THR A 76 26.54 -4.50 -6.69
CA THR A 76 27.85 -5.09 -6.37
C THR A 76 29.02 -4.23 -6.82
N ASP A 77 28.80 -3.37 -7.81
CA ASP A 77 29.85 -2.56 -8.40
C ASP A 77 30.16 -1.32 -7.54
N PRO A 78 31.39 -0.79 -7.59
CA PRO A 78 31.70 0.46 -6.93
C PRO A 78 30.94 1.65 -7.55
N LEU A 79 30.60 2.63 -6.73
CA LEU A 79 29.94 3.86 -7.14
C LEU A 79 30.99 4.90 -7.56
N VAL A 80 31.24 4.98 -8.86
CA VAL A 80 32.19 5.95 -9.45
C VAL A 80 31.65 7.38 -9.43
N PRO A 81 32.51 8.42 -9.51
CA PRO A 81 32.09 9.82 -9.60
C PRO A 81 31.00 10.08 -10.65
N GLY A 82 29.92 10.74 -10.24
CA GLY A 82 28.77 11.07 -11.11
C GLY A 82 27.84 9.89 -11.42
N ALA A 83 28.20 8.65 -11.06
CA ALA A 83 27.32 7.51 -11.24
C ALA A 83 26.22 7.46 -10.17
N THR A 84 25.24 6.61 -10.44
CA THR A 84 24.09 6.38 -9.58
C THR A 84 23.98 4.89 -9.25
N HIS A 85 23.76 4.57 -7.99
CA HIS A 85 23.35 3.25 -7.53
C HIS A 85 21.86 3.28 -7.24
N HIS A 86 21.13 2.36 -7.87
CA HIS A 86 19.73 2.13 -7.60
C HIS A 86 19.57 1.06 -6.53
N PHE A 87 18.68 1.30 -5.57
CA PHE A 87 18.34 0.36 -4.52
C PHE A 87 16.84 0.15 -4.48
N GLU A 88 16.45 -1.09 -4.19
CA GLU A 88 15.07 -1.44 -3.91
C GLU A 88 14.94 -1.94 -2.47
N LEU A 89 14.05 -1.33 -1.69
CA LEU A 89 13.78 -1.71 -0.31
C LEU A 89 12.45 -2.47 -0.25
N ASN A 90 12.47 -3.64 0.38
CA ASN A 90 11.27 -4.45 0.58
C ASN A 90 10.25 -3.72 1.46
N ILE A 91 9.01 -3.65 1.01
CA ILE A 91 7.92 -3.04 1.76
C ILE A 91 7.24 -4.12 2.60
N THR A 92 7.22 -3.91 3.92
CA THR A 92 6.40 -4.72 4.83
C THR A 92 5.11 -3.97 5.12
N PRO A 93 3.93 -4.54 4.79
CA PRO A 93 2.63 -3.95 5.11
C PRO A 93 2.52 -3.49 6.56
N PHE A 94 1.98 -2.29 6.78
CA PHE A 94 1.72 -1.70 8.11
C PHE A 94 2.95 -1.49 8.99
N SER A 95 4.15 -1.64 8.45
CA SER A 95 5.40 -1.41 9.16
C SER A 95 6.18 -0.27 8.54
N THR A 96 6.80 0.54 9.40
CA THR A 96 7.80 1.52 8.97
C THR A 96 9.16 0.85 9.06
N THR A 97 9.89 0.83 7.94
CA THR A 97 11.21 0.20 7.88
C THR A 97 12.28 1.27 7.78
N GLN A 98 13.27 1.23 8.65
CA GLN A 98 14.49 2.01 8.49
C GLN A 98 15.51 1.16 7.75
N ALA A 99 16.29 1.79 6.89
CA ALA A 99 17.40 1.11 6.24
C ALA A 99 18.60 2.04 6.07
N GLN A 100 19.77 1.40 6.03
CA GLN A 100 21.06 2.07 5.99
C GLN A 100 21.93 1.56 4.83
N VAL A 101 22.46 2.51 4.05
CA VAL A 101 23.51 2.27 3.07
C VAL A 101 24.79 2.94 3.51
N VAL A 102 25.88 2.18 3.54
CA VAL A 102 27.20 2.66 3.96
C VAL A 102 28.18 2.50 2.81
N TYR A 103 28.87 3.58 2.46
CA TYR A 103 29.98 3.56 1.52
C TYR A 103 31.31 3.78 2.24
N SER A 104 32.33 3.07 1.75
CA SER A 104 33.73 3.21 2.14
C SER A 104 34.51 3.87 1.00
N GLY A 105 35.20 4.96 1.33
CA GLY A 105 36.11 5.69 0.42
C GLY A 105 37.20 6.37 1.26
N LEU A 106 37.49 7.65 0.99
CA LEU A 106 38.36 8.44 1.87
C LEU A 106 37.78 8.58 3.28
N ASN A 107 36.47 8.78 3.38
CA ASN A 107 35.71 8.84 4.62
C ASN A 107 34.50 7.91 4.52
N LYS A 108 34.01 7.44 5.66
CA LYS A 108 32.73 6.72 5.71
C LYS A 108 31.60 7.67 5.35
N THR A 109 30.83 7.29 4.35
CA THR A 109 29.62 8.01 3.91
C THR A 109 28.43 7.14 4.27
N VAL A 110 27.46 7.71 4.98
CA VAL A 110 26.29 6.97 5.46
C VAL A 110 25.03 7.62 4.93
N VAL A 111 24.15 6.83 4.34
CA VAL A 111 22.82 7.25 3.90
C VAL A 111 21.79 6.48 4.73
N LEU A 112 20.97 7.22 5.45
CA LEU A 112 19.85 6.72 6.25
C LEU A 112 18.55 7.13 5.59
N PHE A 113 17.59 6.23 5.56
CA PHE A 113 16.26 6.49 5.02
C PHE A 113 15.21 5.75 5.83
N THR A 114 14.01 6.31 5.84
CA THR A 114 12.84 5.72 6.50
C THR A 114 11.77 5.47 5.45
N LEU A 115 11.44 4.20 5.22
CA LEU A 115 10.30 3.81 4.43
C LEU A 115 9.05 3.89 5.28
N VAL A 116 8.15 4.81 4.93
CA VAL A 116 6.83 4.88 5.53
C VAL A 116 5.87 4.10 4.68
N ASN A 117 5.23 3.15 5.33
CA ASN A 117 4.09 2.47 4.77
C ASN A 117 2.81 3.15 5.26
N GLN A 118 2.30 4.09 4.47
CA GLN A 118 1.05 4.77 4.80
C GLN A 118 -0.14 3.96 4.27
N PHE A 119 -1.07 3.68 5.16
CA PHE A 119 -2.35 3.08 4.84
C PHE A 119 -3.46 4.12 5.00
N ASP A 120 -4.33 4.24 4.00
CA ASP A 120 -5.50 5.10 4.04
C ASP A 120 -6.76 4.30 3.71
N TRP A 121 -7.43 3.84 4.77
CA TRP A 121 -8.70 3.10 4.72
C TRP A 121 -9.83 3.85 3.99
N LEU A 122 -9.71 5.17 3.80
CA LEU A 122 -10.74 5.99 3.16
C LEU A 122 -10.45 6.25 1.67
N ALA A 123 -9.30 5.81 1.14
CA ALA A 123 -8.90 6.05 -0.24
C ALA A 123 -9.09 4.78 -1.11
N PRO A 124 -10.23 4.62 -1.82
CA PRO A 124 -10.57 3.38 -2.52
C PRO A 124 -9.54 2.92 -3.58
N TYR A 125 -8.71 3.84 -4.11
CA TYR A 125 -7.69 3.55 -5.13
C TYR A 125 -6.26 3.87 -4.70
N LYS A 126 -6.05 4.35 -3.46
CA LYS A 126 -4.73 4.74 -2.92
C LYS A 126 -4.54 4.28 -1.48
N TRP A 127 -5.29 3.25 -1.08
CA TRP A 127 -5.33 2.74 0.28
C TRP A 127 -3.96 2.24 0.77
N TYR A 128 -3.03 1.98 -0.16
CA TYR A 128 -1.66 1.58 0.12
C TYR A 128 -0.67 2.42 -0.70
N ASN A 129 0.11 3.27 -0.04
CA ASN A 129 1.07 4.17 -0.69
C ASN A 129 2.37 4.26 0.11
N PRO A 130 3.27 3.29 -0.05
CA PRO A 130 4.60 3.34 0.55
C PRO A 130 5.44 4.45 -0.09
N TYR A 131 6.20 5.17 0.72
CA TYR A 131 7.12 6.20 0.24
C TYR A 131 8.32 6.35 1.16
N ILE A 132 9.42 6.85 0.61
CA ILE A 132 10.65 7.10 1.37
C ILE A 132 10.63 8.53 1.92
N LYS A 133 10.91 8.67 3.21
CA LYS A 133 11.08 9.96 3.88
C LYS A 133 12.38 10.00 4.67
N ASP A 134 12.66 11.19 5.20
CA ASP A 134 13.76 11.45 6.13
C ASP A 134 15.11 10.96 5.59
N ILE A 135 15.35 11.14 4.29
CA ILE A 135 16.63 10.81 3.65
C ILE A 135 17.70 11.72 4.26
N ARG A 136 18.64 11.11 4.98
CA ARG A 136 19.79 11.78 5.58
C ARG A 136 21.06 11.16 5.01
N ALA A 137 21.74 11.91 4.16
CA ALA A 137 23.07 11.54 3.69
C ALA A 137 24.12 12.33 4.50
N SER A 138 25.15 11.63 4.96
CA SER A 138 26.36 12.24 5.49
C SER A 138 27.50 12.03 4.49
N GLY A 139 28.28 13.09 4.24
CA GLY A 139 29.48 13.00 3.41
C GLY A 139 29.23 13.29 1.93
N LEU A 140 29.73 12.40 1.07
CA LEU A 140 30.07 12.66 -0.33
C LEU A 140 29.01 12.23 -1.36
N VAL A 141 27.80 11.92 -0.90
CA VAL A 141 26.72 11.41 -1.75
C VAL A 141 25.45 12.22 -1.58
N TRP A 142 24.62 12.17 -2.60
CA TRP A 142 23.26 12.67 -2.57
C TRP A 142 22.29 11.50 -2.78
N ALA A 143 21.13 11.54 -2.15
CA ALA A 143 20.14 10.47 -2.25
C ALA A 143 18.75 11.05 -2.51
N ARG A 144 17.96 10.33 -3.33
CA ARG A 144 16.58 10.70 -3.65
C ARG A 144 15.68 9.49 -3.75
N GLU A 145 14.41 9.67 -3.43
CA GLU A 145 13.36 8.71 -3.71
C GLU A 145 13.09 8.61 -5.22
N ILE A 146 12.79 7.41 -5.72
CA ILE A 146 12.14 7.22 -7.01
C ILE A 146 10.72 6.73 -6.77
N ARG A 147 9.74 7.60 -7.03
CA ARG A 147 8.34 7.18 -7.03
C ARG A 147 8.04 6.48 -8.35
N ARG A 148 7.70 5.18 -8.30
CA ARG A 148 7.02 4.51 -9.40
C ARG A 148 5.53 4.79 -9.22
N ASP A 149 4.87 5.30 -10.26
CA ASP A 149 3.43 5.49 -10.22
C ASP A 149 2.75 4.12 -10.07
N LEU A 150 2.19 3.87 -8.90
CA LEU A 150 1.48 2.63 -8.54
C LEU A 150 0.24 2.36 -9.40
N LEU A 151 -0.17 3.32 -10.24
CA LEU A 151 -1.32 3.18 -11.14
C LEU A 151 -1.18 2.00 -12.12
N HIS A 152 0.04 1.55 -12.42
CA HIS A 152 0.26 0.46 -13.39
C HIS A 152 0.34 -0.94 -12.78
N ILE A 153 0.38 -1.10 -11.45
CA ILE A 153 0.56 -2.42 -10.81
C ILE A 153 -0.79 -3.04 -10.41
N LEU A 154 -1.84 -2.25 -10.26
CA LEU A 154 -3.19 -2.72 -9.88
C LEU A 154 -4.06 -3.14 -11.07
N ASP A 155 -3.59 -2.95 -12.30
CA ASP A 155 -4.28 -3.32 -13.55
C ASP A 155 -3.74 -4.63 -14.18
N ALA A 156 -2.84 -5.35 -13.49
CA ALA A 156 -2.19 -6.58 -13.98
C ALA A 156 -2.72 -7.85 -13.29
#